data_AF-A0A087TWG9-F1
#
_entry.id   AF-A0A087TWG9-F1
#
_cell.length_a   1.000
_cell.length_b   1.000
_cell.length_c   1.000
_cell.angle_alpha   90.00
_cell.angle_beta   90.00
_cell.angle_gamma   90.00
#
_symmetry.space_group_name_H-M   'P 1'
#
loop_
_entity.id
_entity.type
_entity.pdbx_description
1 polymer ?
#
loop_
_entity_poly.entity_id
_entity_poly.type
_entity_poly.pdbx_seq_one_letter_code
_entity_poly.pdbx_strand_id
1 'polypeptide(L)'
;MKVICFATLVSAHFCSTPRDGMFPSKHLTRFVLSIFLLSLATVGAQECSDDTLKRCQKNVQEGLSSESKDGDDQCRYIRENFDCLLWQISTCLDKTDQVDNGDYLLRSWRYLSTFCESQGSWYTKQCFQRDDIRRCEGLLPARGFSNDDSSCRGFASFRDCVMPIVQTKCSASEQRLLGTYLMVKGQNRAWNCPRTSSYSNPASAPLAADTRYNSLSDSSWNNCDEESLRVDLQECRTHFNDEERIARRHNDSDMRHHKTCCALVKYEECVKKTVQGRCGNRRRYEERSLVTDMKQRYSDYYCNDHTMNECSSAVINKFSLLCAIITLSLTLISSTMKL
;
A
#
# COMPACT_ATOMS: atom_id res chain seq x y z
N MET A 1 28.53 -15.06 8.37
CA MET A 1 29.58 -15.10 9.42
C MET A 1 29.06 -14.42 10.69
N LYS A 2 28.47 -15.23 11.59
CA LYS A 2 28.32 -15.11 13.06
C LYS A 2 27.15 -16.04 13.43
N VAL A 3 27.49 -17.31 13.63
CA VAL A 3 26.59 -18.33 14.16
C VAL A 3 26.55 -18.11 15.66
N ILE A 4 25.39 -17.69 16.19
CA ILE A 4 25.13 -17.72 17.63
C ILE A 4 24.34 -19.00 17.87
N CYS A 5 25.05 -20.08 18.20
CA CYS A 5 24.43 -21.30 18.72
C CYS A 5 23.96 -21.03 20.15
N PHE A 6 22.65 -20.94 20.37
CA PHE A 6 22.10 -21.20 21.70
C PHE A 6 22.10 -22.70 21.94
N ALA A 7 23.19 -23.19 22.52
CA ALA A 7 23.24 -24.54 23.07
C ALA A 7 22.42 -24.56 24.37
N THR A 8 21.15 -24.91 24.29
CA THR A 8 20.37 -25.36 25.45
C THR A 8 20.84 -26.75 25.84
N LEU A 9 21.89 -26.80 26.66
CA LEU A 9 22.24 -27.94 27.49
C LEU A 9 21.18 -28.07 28.61
N VAL A 10 20.19 -28.93 28.41
CA VAL A 10 19.30 -29.37 29.48
C VAL A 10 19.38 -30.89 29.60
N SER A 11 20.10 -31.29 30.66
CA SER A 11 19.88 -32.47 31.50
C SER A 11 20.16 -33.86 30.93
N ALA A 12 21.38 -34.32 31.16
CA ALA A 12 21.66 -35.73 31.45
C ALA A 12 21.60 -35.97 32.97
N HIS A 13 21.01 -37.11 33.35
CA HIS A 13 21.06 -37.79 34.65
C HIS A 13 20.43 -37.14 35.89
N PHE A 14 19.19 -37.55 36.18
CA PHE A 14 18.80 -37.95 37.55
C PHE A 14 17.93 -39.21 37.46
N CYS A 15 18.58 -40.36 37.63
CA CYS A 15 17.90 -41.61 37.98
C CYS A 15 17.97 -41.70 39.51
N SER A 16 16.86 -41.47 40.20
CA SER A 16 16.77 -41.65 41.65
C SER A 16 15.56 -42.52 41.96
N THR A 17 15.83 -43.66 42.57
CA THR A 17 14.86 -44.65 43.06
C THR A 17 13.92 -44.05 44.11
N PRO A 18 12.65 -44.51 44.18
CA PRO A 18 11.68 -43.98 45.12
C PRO A 18 11.98 -44.51 46.53
N ARG A 19 12.15 -43.59 47.49
CA ARG A 19 11.97 -43.87 48.92
C ARG A 19 10.71 -43.14 49.35
N ASP A 20 9.78 -43.90 49.92
CA ASP A 20 8.53 -43.43 50.51
C ASP A 20 8.82 -42.36 51.57
N GLY A 21 8.58 -41.12 51.19
CA GLY A 21 8.87 -39.96 52.01
C GLY A 21 8.07 -38.77 51.50
N MET A 22 7.00 -38.46 52.21
CA MET A 22 6.05 -37.37 52.02
C MET A 22 6.76 -36.07 51.59
N PHE A 23 6.70 -35.74 50.30
CA PHE A 23 7.34 -34.54 49.73
C PHE A 23 6.55 -33.27 50.09
N PRO A 24 7.21 -32.18 50.53
CA PRO A 24 6.56 -30.92 50.83
C PRO A 24 6.11 -30.23 49.52
N SER A 25 4.79 -30.08 49.38
CA SER A 25 4.02 -29.49 48.25
C SER A 25 4.54 -28.15 47.68
N LYS A 26 5.42 -27.43 48.38
CA LYS A 26 5.89 -26.08 48.00
C LYS A 26 6.90 -26.04 46.85
N HIS A 27 7.57 -27.15 46.53
CA HIS A 27 8.56 -27.18 45.44
C HIS A 27 7.94 -27.45 44.06
N LEU A 28 6.82 -28.17 44.02
CA LEU A 28 6.15 -28.51 42.75
C LEU A 28 5.54 -27.26 42.08
N THR A 29 4.96 -26.35 42.87
CA THR A 29 4.36 -25.10 42.37
C THR A 29 5.39 -24.16 41.77
N ARG A 30 6.59 -24.06 42.37
CA ARG A 30 7.67 -23.22 41.81
C ARG A 30 8.22 -23.79 40.50
N PHE A 31 8.30 -25.12 40.37
CA PHE A 31 8.79 -25.76 39.15
C PHE A 31 7.80 -25.59 37.99
N VAL A 32 6.49 -25.77 38.24
CA VAL A 32 5.44 -25.58 37.23
C VAL A 32 5.35 -24.11 36.79
N LEU A 33 5.46 -23.15 37.71
CA LEU A 33 5.44 -21.72 37.35
C LEU A 33 6.65 -21.32 36.49
N SER A 34 7.82 -21.92 36.76
CA SER A 34 9.06 -21.66 36.00
C SER A 34 8.97 -22.19 34.57
N ILE A 35 8.38 -23.37 34.38
CA ILE A 35 8.13 -23.95 33.04
C ILE A 35 7.13 -23.10 32.26
N PHE A 36 6.06 -22.62 32.91
CA PHE A 36 5.05 -21.77 32.26
C PHE A 36 5.58 -20.38 31.87
N LEU A 37 6.49 -19.80 32.68
CA LEU A 37 7.15 -18.54 32.36
C LEU A 37 8.22 -18.68 31.26
N LEU A 38 8.89 -19.84 31.16
CA LEU A 38 9.83 -20.10 30.06
C LEU A 38 9.13 -20.34 28.72
N SER A 39 7.96 -20.99 28.69
CA SER A 39 7.22 -21.23 27.45
C SER A 39 6.51 -19.99 26.88
N LEU A 40 6.25 -18.97 27.72
CA LEU A 40 5.74 -17.67 27.26
C LEU A 40 6.83 -16.77 26.63
N ALA A 41 8.12 -17.08 26.83
CA ALA A 41 9.22 -16.27 26.32
C ALA A 41 9.69 -16.67 24.90
N THR A 42 9.25 -17.81 24.36
CA THR A 42 9.53 -18.18 22.96
C THR A 42 8.48 -17.59 22.02
N VAL A 43 8.22 -16.29 22.12
CA VAL A 43 7.66 -15.55 20.99
C VAL A 43 8.77 -15.52 19.95
N GLY A 44 8.69 -16.45 18.99
CA GLY A 44 9.72 -16.68 17.98
C GLY A 44 10.07 -15.36 17.30
N ALA A 45 11.23 -14.81 17.66
CA ALA A 45 11.84 -13.77 16.85
C ALA A 45 12.01 -14.39 15.48
N GLN A 46 11.26 -13.89 14.49
CA GLN A 46 11.35 -14.40 13.14
C GLN A 46 12.80 -14.18 12.69
N GLU A 47 13.51 -15.26 12.41
CA GLU A 47 14.91 -15.20 11.99
C GLU A 47 14.98 -14.89 10.50
N CYS A 48 16.02 -14.16 10.12
CA CYS A 48 16.35 -13.95 8.72
C CYS A 48 16.85 -15.25 8.11
N SER A 49 16.10 -15.79 7.16
CA SER A 49 16.37 -17.08 6.53
C SER A 49 15.91 -17.06 5.07
N ASP A 50 16.84 -17.37 4.16
CA ASP A 50 16.56 -17.47 2.72
C ASP A 50 15.45 -18.48 2.42
N ASP A 51 15.37 -19.57 3.19
CA ASP A 51 14.32 -20.57 3.04
C ASP A 51 12.94 -20.02 3.42
N THR A 52 12.90 -19.13 4.43
CA THR A 52 11.66 -18.45 4.83
C THR A 52 11.24 -17.45 3.76
N LEU A 53 12.18 -16.66 3.23
CA LEU A 53 11.90 -15.75 2.11
C LEU A 53 11.37 -16.50 0.89
N LYS A 54 12.07 -17.55 0.44
CA LYS A 54 11.67 -18.39 -0.70
C LYS A 54 10.30 -19.03 -0.48
N ARG A 55 10.00 -19.48 0.74
CA ARG A 55 8.69 -20.02 1.09
C ARG A 55 7.60 -18.95 0.95
N CYS A 56 7.82 -17.75 1.47
CA CYS A 56 6.84 -16.67 1.39
C CYS A 56 6.63 -16.22 -0.07
N GLN A 57 7.68 -16.16 -0.88
CA GLN A 57 7.59 -15.92 -2.34
C GLN A 57 6.78 -17.00 -3.05
N LYS A 58 7.12 -18.27 -2.83
CA LYS A 58 6.43 -19.41 -3.43
C LYS A 58 4.94 -19.40 -3.08
N ASN A 59 4.62 -19.24 -1.81
CA ASN A 59 3.24 -19.22 -1.33
C ASN A 59 2.44 -18.07 -1.94
N VAL A 60 3.02 -16.86 -1.98
CA VAL A 60 2.42 -15.72 -2.69
C VAL A 60 2.16 -16.06 -4.15
N GLN A 61 3.17 -16.61 -4.86
CA GLN A 61 3.07 -16.88 -6.28
C GLN A 61 2.00 -17.95 -6.57
N GLU A 62 1.95 -19.02 -5.78
CA GLU A 62 0.89 -20.04 -5.85
C GLU A 62 -0.48 -19.43 -5.57
N GLY A 63 -0.58 -18.54 -4.57
CA GLY A 63 -1.80 -17.81 -4.27
C GLY A 63 -2.26 -16.93 -5.42
N LEU A 64 -1.35 -16.23 -6.10
CA LEU A 64 -1.64 -15.37 -7.25
C LEU A 64 -2.02 -16.17 -8.50
N SER A 65 -1.47 -17.36 -8.68
CA SER A 65 -1.76 -18.25 -9.82
C SER A 65 -2.97 -19.15 -9.61
N SER A 66 -3.50 -19.24 -8.40
CA SER A 66 -4.66 -20.07 -8.10
C SER A 66 -5.92 -19.52 -8.77
N GLU A 67 -6.59 -20.36 -9.57
CA GLU A 67 -7.92 -20.09 -10.14
C GLU A 67 -9.07 -20.35 -9.14
N SER A 68 -8.79 -20.34 -7.83
CA SER A 68 -9.78 -20.55 -6.78
C SER A 68 -11.04 -19.70 -7.01
N LYS A 69 -12.21 -20.34 -6.93
CA LYS A 69 -13.50 -19.64 -6.95
C LYS A 69 -13.83 -18.96 -5.62
N ASP A 70 -13.15 -19.35 -4.54
CA ASP A 70 -13.34 -18.72 -3.23
C ASP A 70 -12.29 -17.60 -3.03
N GLY A 71 -12.72 -16.39 -3.36
CA GLY A 71 -11.87 -15.20 -3.28
C GLY A 71 -11.50 -14.80 -1.85
N ASP A 72 -12.29 -15.15 -0.83
CA ASP A 72 -12.03 -14.71 0.55
C ASP A 72 -10.85 -15.45 1.17
N ASP A 73 -10.86 -16.77 1.05
CA ASP A 73 -9.77 -17.62 1.52
C ASP A 73 -8.46 -17.33 0.77
N GLN A 74 -8.53 -17.07 -0.55
CA GLN A 74 -7.37 -16.69 -1.35
C GLN A 74 -6.77 -15.36 -0.90
N CYS A 75 -7.60 -14.35 -0.67
CA CYS A 75 -7.15 -13.04 -0.19
C CYS A 75 -6.57 -13.10 1.21
N ARG A 76 -7.16 -13.90 2.11
CA ARG A 76 -6.60 -14.15 3.45
C ARG A 76 -5.21 -14.80 3.35
N TYR A 77 -5.08 -15.82 2.52
CA TYR A 77 -3.82 -16.54 2.30
C TYR A 77 -2.72 -15.62 1.72
N ILE A 78 -3.05 -14.81 0.70
CA ILE A 78 -2.08 -13.88 0.10
C ILE A 78 -1.67 -12.80 1.09
N ARG A 79 -2.59 -12.26 1.92
CA ARG A 79 -2.25 -11.27 2.96
C ARG A 79 -1.24 -11.80 3.98
N GLU A 80 -1.44 -13.01 4.48
CA GLU A 80 -0.54 -13.61 5.47
C GLU A 80 0.88 -13.82 4.91
N ASN A 81 0.97 -14.28 3.66
CA ASN A 81 2.28 -14.47 3.01
C ASN A 81 2.90 -13.14 2.53
N PHE A 82 2.09 -12.13 2.21
CA PHE A 82 2.53 -10.78 1.90
C PHE A 82 3.20 -10.11 3.10
N ASP A 83 2.61 -10.21 4.29
CA ASP A 83 3.19 -9.67 5.53
C ASP A 83 4.53 -10.34 5.84
N CYS A 84 4.65 -11.66 5.63
CA CYS A 84 5.93 -12.36 5.71
C CYS A 84 6.94 -11.81 4.71
N LEU A 85 6.55 -11.68 3.42
CA LEU A 85 7.43 -11.22 2.35
C LEU A 85 7.94 -9.80 2.63
N LEU A 86 7.05 -8.89 3.02
CA LEU A 86 7.39 -7.52 3.42
C LEU A 86 8.36 -7.51 4.60
N TRP A 87 8.12 -8.36 5.60
CA TRP A 87 9.01 -8.47 6.76
C TRP A 87 10.40 -8.98 6.36
N GLN A 88 10.50 -10.05 5.59
CA GLN A 88 11.77 -10.65 5.16
C GLN A 88 12.57 -9.68 4.29
N ILE A 89 11.94 -9.05 3.30
CA ILE A 89 12.62 -8.10 2.40
C ILE A 89 13.12 -6.87 3.17
N SER A 90 12.28 -6.27 4.02
CA SER A 90 12.66 -5.05 4.76
C SER A 90 13.65 -5.28 5.90
N THR A 91 13.83 -6.51 6.38
CA THR A 91 14.66 -6.80 7.56
C THR A 91 15.95 -7.53 7.21
N CYS A 92 15.89 -8.45 6.24
CA CYS A 92 16.92 -9.46 6.06
C CYS A 92 17.76 -9.25 4.81
N LEU A 93 17.22 -8.56 3.80
CA LEU A 93 17.91 -8.32 2.54
C LEU A 93 18.70 -7.02 2.58
N ASP A 94 19.81 -7.00 1.84
CA ASP A 94 20.53 -5.78 1.55
C ASP A 94 19.80 -4.94 0.49
N LYS A 95 20.30 -3.74 0.18
CA LYS A 95 19.64 -2.84 -0.78
C LYS A 95 19.56 -3.41 -2.19
N THR A 96 20.53 -4.21 -2.62
CA THR A 96 20.55 -4.78 -3.96
C THR A 96 19.49 -5.86 -4.07
N ASP A 97 19.48 -6.79 -3.11
CA ASP A 97 18.49 -7.87 -3.04
C ASP A 97 17.08 -7.33 -2.81
N GLN A 98 16.91 -6.22 -2.08
CA GLN A 98 15.61 -5.56 -1.91
C GLN A 98 14.99 -5.10 -3.23
N VAL A 99 15.81 -4.62 -4.17
CA VAL A 99 15.34 -4.20 -5.50
C VAL A 99 14.91 -5.42 -6.30
N ASP A 100 15.75 -6.46 -6.36
CA ASP A 100 15.47 -7.68 -7.11
C ASP A 100 14.22 -8.42 -6.62
N ASN A 101 13.96 -8.35 -5.31
CA ASN A 101 12.80 -8.99 -4.71
C ASN A 101 11.57 -8.07 -4.60
N GLY A 102 11.71 -6.79 -4.95
CA GLY A 102 10.64 -5.78 -4.88
C GLY A 102 9.45 -6.10 -5.79
N ASP A 103 9.69 -6.76 -6.93
CA ASP A 103 8.65 -7.10 -7.90
C ASP A 103 7.60 -8.07 -7.34
N TYR A 104 8.03 -9.08 -6.57
CA TYR A 104 7.10 -9.99 -5.89
C TYR A 104 6.20 -9.23 -4.92
N LEU A 105 6.78 -8.28 -4.20
CA LEU A 105 6.10 -7.46 -3.20
C LEU A 105 5.07 -6.54 -3.87
N LEU A 106 5.47 -5.85 -4.95
CA LEU A 106 4.59 -4.98 -5.74
C LEU A 106 3.44 -5.75 -6.39
N ARG A 107 3.72 -6.91 -7.02
CA ARG A 107 2.70 -7.74 -7.66
C ARG A 107 1.66 -8.23 -6.66
N SER A 108 2.10 -8.68 -5.49
CA SER A 108 1.23 -9.11 -4.39
C SER A 108 0.36 -7.97 -3.88
N TRP A 109 0.96 -6.81 -3.64
CA TRP A 109 0.24 -5.63 -3.17
C TRP A 109 -0.81 -5.16 -4.18
N ARG A 110 -0.48 -5.12 -5.47
CA ARG A 110 -1.43 -4.78 -6.54
C ARG A 110 -2.59 -5.74 -6.59
N TYR A 111 -2.34 -7.05 -6.44
CA TYR A 111 -3.40 -8.05 -6.37
C TYR A 111 -4.32 -7.81 -5.17
N LEU A 112 -3.74 -7.61 -3.98
CA LEU A 112 -4.50 -7.35 -2.76
C LEU A 112 -5.35 -6.08 -2.87
N SER A 113 -4.81 -5.00 -3.47
CA SER A 113 -5.56 -3.77 -3.70
C SER A 113 -6.66 -3.95 -4.75
N THR A 114 -6.39 -4.71 -5.82
CA THR A 114 -7.35 -4.82 -6.93
C THR A 114 -8.49 -5.80 -6.64
N PHE A 115 -8.17 -6.95 -6.04
CA PHE A 115 -9.10 -8.07 -5.92
C PHE A 115 -9.62 -8.29 -4.49
N CYS A 116 -8.84 -7.89 -3.48
CA CYS A 116 -9.16 -8.18 -2.08
C CYS A 116 -9.75 -6.98 -1.32
N GLU A 117 -9.84 -5.79 -1.93
CA GLU A 117 -10.42 -4.61 -1.28
C GLU A 117 -11.92 -4.74 -0.99
N SER A 118 -12.66 -5.50 -1.80
CA SER A 118 -14.10 -5.75 -1.62
C SER A 118 -14.43 -6.47 -0.30
N GLN A 119 -13.49 -7.27 0.22
CA GLN A 119 -13.62 -8.00 1.49
C GLN A 119 -13.30 -7.14 2.72
N GLY A 120 -12.89 -5.88 2.49
CA GLY A 120 -12.52 -4.94 3.54
C GLY A 120 -11.06 -4.53 3.40
N SER A 121 -10.88 -3.24 3.12
CA SER A 121 -9.58 -2.58 3.14
C SER A 121 -9.31 -1.97 4.51
N TRP A 122 -8.04 -1.67 4.82
CA TRP A 122 -7.66 -1.02 6.08
C TRP A 122 -8.41 0.30 6.31
N TYR A 123 -8.69 1.05 5.24
CA TYR A 123 -9.33 2.37 5.34
C TYR A 123 -10.81 2.29 5.75
N THR A 124 -11.46 1.12 5.66
CA THR A 124 -12.83 0.91 6.15
C THR A 124 -12.88 0.42 7.59
N LYS A 125 -11.74 0.03 8.17
CA LYS A 125 -11.67 -0.50 9.53
C LYS A 125 -11.44 0.63 10.54
N GLN A 126 -12.22 0.62 11.62
CA GLN A 126 -12.13 1.63 12.68
C GLN A 126 -10.73 1.64 13.32
N CYS A 127 -10.07 0.49 13.46
CA CYS A 127 -8.70 0.40 13.97
C CYS A 127 -7.75 1.43 13.32
N PHE A 128 -7.68 1.47 11.98
CA PHE A 128 -6.77 2.36 11.25
C PHE A 128 -7.24 3.80 11.12
N GLN A 129 -8.47 4.10 11.56
CA GLN A 129 -9.03 5.45 11.59
C GLN A 129 -8.84 6.17 12.93
N ARG A 130 -8.35 5.47 13.95
CA ARG A 130 -8.16 6.01 15.31
C ARG A 130 -7.18 7.17 15.35
N ASP A 131 -7.39 8.08 16.30
CA ASP A 131 -6.55 9.27 16.47
C ASP A 131 -5.12 8.97 16.91
N ASP A 132 -4.88 7.84 17.60
CA ASP A 132 -3.52 7.41 17.94
C ASP A 132 -2.72 6.96 16.71
N ILE A 133 -3.34 6.23 15.78
CA ILE A 133 -2.73 5.88 14.50
C ILE A 133 -2.55 7.13 13.62
N ARG A 134 -3.55 8.01 13.54
CA ARG A 134 -3.43 9.28 12.80
C ARG A 134 -2.30 10.17 13.32
N ARG A 135 -2.07 10.20 14.63
CA ARG A 135 -0.92 10.90 15.21
C ARG A 135 0.41 10.30 14.77
N CYS A 136 0.52 8.97 14.68
CA CYS A 136 1.71 8.33 14.12
C CYS A 136 1.95 8.74 12.66
N GLU A 137 0.90 8.94 11.86
CA GLU A 137 1.04 9.38 10.45
C GLU A 137 1.72 10.74 10.32
N GLY A 138 1.68 11.60 11.34
CA GLY A 138 2.45 12.86 11.38
C GLY A 138 3.97 12.66 11.43
N LEU A 139 4.45 11.46 11.74
CA LEU A 139 5.87 11.08 11.70
C LEU A 139 6.34 10.70 10.31
N LEU A 140 5.42 10.51 9.36
CA LEU A 140 5.80 10.20 7.98
C LEU A 140 6.56 11.40 7.39
N PRO A 141 7.70 11.15 6.72
CA PRO A 141 8.37 12.21 5.98
C PRO A 141 7.43 12.77 4.90
N ALA A 142 7.68 14.02 4.48
CA ALA A 142 6.93 14.65 3.41
C ALA A 142 6.78 13.69 2.21
N ARG A 143 5.62 13.76 1.54
CA ARG A 143 5.28 12.87 0.42
C ARG A 143 6.40 12.90 -0.62
N GLY A 144 6.81 11.71 -1.08
CA GLY A 144 7.89 11.53 -2.04
C GLY A 144 8.49 10.13 -1.99
N PHE A 145 9.23 9.76 -3.03
CA PHE A 145 9.86 8.43 -3.16
C PHE A 145 11.32 8.39 -2.69
N SER A 146 11.75 9.44 -1.98
CA SER A 146 13.11 9.47 -1.46
C SER A 146 13.30 8.35 -0.44
N ASN A 147 14.30 7.51 -0.72
CA ASN A 147 14.79 6.44 0.15
C ASN A 147 16.09 6.89 0.85
N ASP A 148 16.26 8.20 1.07
CA ASP A 148 17.37 8.75 1.84
C ASP A 148 17.23 8.39 3.32
N ASP A 149 18.34 8.46 4.06
CA ASP A 149 18.38 8.06 5.47
C ASP A 149 17.40 8.86 6.35
N SER A 150 17.12 10.13 6.03
CA SER A 150 16.14 10.92 6.76
C SER A 150 14.72 10.39 6.55
N SER A 151 14.35 10.13 5.29
CA SER A 151 13.06 9.53 4.95
C SER A 151 12.89 8.14 5.58
N CYS A 152 13.94 7.32 5.59
CA CYS A 152 13.90 6.01 6.22
C CYS A 152 13.77 6.07 7.74
N ARG A 153 14.41 7.04 8.41
CA ARG A 153 14.22 7.28 9.85
C ARG A 153 12.79 7.72 10.19
N GLY A 154 12.22 8.61 9.39
CA GLY A 154 10.83 9.03 9.56
C GLY A 154 9.86 7.85 9.39
N PHE A 155 10.05 7.04 8.34
CA PHE A 155 9.23 5.85 8.14
C PHE A 155 9.39 4.79 9.24
N ALA A 156 10.62 4.55 9.72
CA ALA A 156 10.85 3.66 10.84
C ALA A 156 10.11 4.14 12.11
N SER A 157 10.18 5.44 12.41
CA SER A 157 9.48 6.06 13.54
C SER A 157 7.96 5.90 13.42
N PHE A 158 7.41 6.12 12.23
CA PHE A 158 5.99 5.88 11.93
C PHE A 158 5.60 4.41 12.18
N ARG A 159 6.36 3.47 11.62
CA ARG A 159 6.08 2.03 11.75
C ARG A 159 6.13 1.59 13.21
N ASP A 160 7.16 2.01 13.94
CA ASP A 160 7.37 1.63 15.34
C ASP A 160 6.32 2.26 16.27
N CYS A 161 5.73 3.39 15.87
CA CYS A 161 4.56 3.99 16.53
C CYS A 161 3.27 3.19 16.27
N VAL A 162 3.02 2.78 15.02
CA VAL A 162 1.77 2.09 14.64
C VAL A 162 1.72 0.63 15.10
N MET A 163 2.83 -0.11 14.98
CA MET A 163 2.84 -1.55 15.23
C MET A 163 2.29 -1.95 16.62
N PRO A 164 2.73 -1.34 17.74
CA PRO A 164 2.21 -1.67 19.06
C PRO A 164 0.72 -1.35 19.22
N ILE A 165 0.25 -0.24 18.62
CA ILE A 165 -1.16 0.15 18.68
C ILE A 165 -2.02 -0.90 17.99
N VAL A 166 -1.63 -1.33 16.79
CA VAL A 166 -2.37 -2.33 16.02
C VAL A 166 -2.37 -3.69 16.72
N GLN A 167 -1.22 -4.11 17.26
CA GLN A 167 -1.11 -5.39 17.98
C GLN A 167 -1.92 -5.43 19.29
N THR A 168 -2.02 -4.30 20.00
CA THR A 168 -2.67 -4.26 21.33
C THR A 168 -4.13 -3.86 21.28
N LYS A 169 -4.54 -3.00 20.34
CA LYS A 169 -5.88 -2.41 20.31
C LYS A 169 -6.78 -2.88 19.18
N CYS A 170 -6.24 -3.60 18.20
CA CYS A 170 -7.02 -4.02 17.04
C CYS A 170 -7.28 -5.53 17.04
N SER A 171 -8.38 -5.92 16.40
CA SER A 171 -8.75 -7.33 16.27
C SER A 171 -7.75 -8.09 15.40
N ALA A 172 -7.63 -9.41 15.60
CA ALA A 172 -6.71 -10.24 14.82
C ALA A 172 -6.94 -10.16 13.30
N SER A 173 -8.19 -9.95 12.86
CA SER A 173 -8.51 -9.74 11.44
C SER A 173 -8.02 -8.39 10.91
N GLU A 174 -8.07 -7.33 11.73
CA GLU A 174 -7.52 -6.02 11.37
C GLU A 174 -5.98 -6.00 11.40
N GLN A 175 -5.36 -6.76 12.31
CA GLN A 175 -3.91 -6.89 12.38
C GLN A 175 -3.31 -7.42 11.06
N ARG A 176 -4.01 -8.32 10.36
CA ARG A 176 -3.63 -8.82 9.02
C ARG A 176 -3.63 -7.75 7.91
N LEU A 177 -4.22 -6.58 8.16
CA LEU A 177 -4.20 -5.48 7.20
C LEU A 177 -2.97 -4.58 7.39
N LEU A 178 -2.18 -4.81 8.44
CA LEU A 178 -1.04 -3.97 8.81
C LEU A 178 0.00 -3.86 7.70
N GLY A 179 0.39 -4.95 7.02
CA GLY A 179 1.39 -4.84 5.95
C GLY A 179 0.87 -4.01 4.77
N THR A 180 -0.39 -4.20 4.36
CA THR A 180 -0.99 -3.36 3.30
C THR A 180 -1.12 -1.90 3.70
N TYR A 181 -1.45 -1.61 4.96
CA TYR A 181 -1.47 -0.26 5.52
C TYR A 181 -0.06 0.39 5.47
N LEU A 182 0.95 -0.32 5.97
CA LEU A 182 2.34 0.14 5.96
C LEU A 182 2.86 0.37 4.54
N MET A 183 2.46 -0.47 3.59
CA MET A 183 2.82 -0.34 2.18
C MET A 183 2.19 0.88 1.52
N VAL A 184 0.90 1.15 1.79
CA VAL A 184 0.23 2.33 1.23
C VAL A 184 0.79 3.62 1.84
N LYS A 185 1.04 3.65 3.15
CA LYS A 185 1.56 4.86 3.85
C LYS A 185 3.05 5.07 3.63
N GLY A 186 3.83 4.00 3.60
CA GLY A 186 5.28 4.01 3.41
C GLY A 186 5.72 4.08 1.95
N GLN A 187 4.89 3.63 1.01
CA GLN A 187 5.25 3.45 -0.39
C GLN A 187 6.55 2.64 -0.49
N ASN A 188 7.48 3.03 -1.38
CA ASN A 188 8.78 2.39 -1.56
C ASN A 188 9.58 2.22 -0.27
N ARG A 189 9.38 3.09 0.73
CA ARG A 189 10.08 3.03 2.01
C ARG A 189 9.69 1.80 2.82
N ALA A 190 8.51 1.23 2.60
CA ALA A 190 8.03 0.08 3.34
C ALA A 190 8.95 -1.15 3.19
N TRP A 191 9.62 -1.29 2.04
CA TRP A 191 10.58 -2.38 1.79
C TRP A 191 12.01 -1.92 1.53
N ASN A 192 12.25 -0.67 1.11
CA ASN A 192 13.60 -0.14 0.89
C ASN A 192 14.28 0.39 2.17
N CYS A 193 13.50 0.68 3.23
CA CYS A 193 14.06 1.18 4.47
C CYS A 193 14.26 0.03 5.47
N PRO A 194 15.53 -0.30 5.79
CA PRO A 194 15.81 -1.48 6.59
C PRO A 194 15.23 -1.34 8.00
N ARG A 195 14.72 -2.45 8.54
CA ARG A 195 14.40 -2.63 9.97
C ARG A 195 15.70 -2.73 10.78
N THR A 196 16.46 -1.66 10.80
CA THR A 196 17.67 -1.60 11.61
C THR A 196 17.29 -1.51 13.08
N SER A 197 17.62 -2.56 13.83
CA SER A 197 17.60 -2.58 15.29
C SER A 197 18.52 -1.52 15.90
N SER A 198 19.43 -0.92 15.13
CA SER A 198 20.36 0.13 15.57
C SER A 198 19.73 1.48 15.87
N TYR A 199 18.44 1.70 15.55
CA TYR A 199 17.71 2.91 15.96
C TYR A 199 17.01 2.78 17.33
N SER A 200 17.33 1.73 18.09
CA SER A 200 16.81 1.41 19.42
C SER A 200 17.22 2.38 20.54
N ASN A 201 17.33 3.67 20.25
CA ASN A 201 17.18 4.70 21.26
C ASN A 201 15.75 5.26 21.20
N PRO A 202 14.77 4.64 21.87
CA PRO A 202 13.40 5.16 21.98
C PRO A 202 13.36 6.51 22.71
N ALA A 203 14.46 6.97 23.32
CA ALA A 203 14.60 8.30 23.91
C ALA A 203 14.72 9.45 22.88
N SER A 204 14.78 9.16 21.58
CA SER A 204 14.93 10.17 20.52
C SER A 204 13.77 10.27 19.54
N ALA A 205 12.72 9.45 19.68
CA ALA A 205 11.43 9.77 19.08
C ALA A 205 10.76 10.77 20.04
N PRO A 206 10.64 12.06 19.69
CA PRO A 206 10.13 13.06 20.61
C PRO A 206 8.63 12.84 20.81
N LEU A 207 8.26 11.96 21.74
CA LEU A 207 6.97 11.97 22.41
C LEU A 207 6.98 13.06 23.49
N ALA A 208 7.40 14.28 23.12
CA ALA A 208 7.36 15.49 23.94
C ALA A 208 7.89 16.69 23.14
N ALA A 209 7.08 17.18 22.20
CA ALA A 209 7.04 18.60 21.89
C ALA A 209 5.60 18.96 21.58
N ASP A 210 4.80 18.93 22.63
CA ASP A 210 3.60 19.74 22.68
C ASP A 210 3.97 21.22 22.40
N THR A 211 3.07 21.96 21.78
CA THR A 211 3.03 23.43 21.81
C THR A 211 4.22 24.25 21.25
N ARG A 212 4.57 24.13 19.95
CA ARG A 212 5.09 25.30 19.17
C ARG A 212 5.16 25.21 17.64
N TYR A 213 4.33 24.42 16.95
CA TYR A 213 4.17 24.55 15.49
C TYR A 213 3.01 25.51 15.14
N ASN A 214 3.06 26.69 15.77
CA ASN A 214 2.40 27.92 15.35
C ASN A 214 3.48 28.98 15.44
N SER A 215 4.17 29.23 14.32
CA SER A 215 4.87 30.48 13.96
C SER A 215 5.98 30.13 12.95
N LEU A 216 5.87 30.70 11.75
CA LEU A 216 6.84 30.69 10.64
C LEU A 216 6.61 29.67 9.50
N SER A 217 5.39 29.66 8.92
CA SER A 217 5.23 29.86 7.45
C SER A 217 3.80 30.22 7.01
N ASP A 218 2.93 30.59 7.96
CA ASP A 218 1.51 30.93 7.75
C ASP A 218 1.25 32.34 7.16
N SER A 219 2.06 32.73 6.18
CA SER A 219 1.82 33.99 5.44
C SER A 219 1.98 33.86 3.92
N SER A 220 2.20 32.65 3.41
CA SER A 220 2.21 32.38 1.95
C SER A 220 1.14 31.39 1.48
N TRP A 221 0.29 30.90 2.39
CA TRP A 221 -0.75 29.89 2.13
C TRP A 221 -2.15 30.46 1.89
N ASN A 222 -2.35 31.77 2.11
CA ASN A 222 -3.67 32.40 2.32
C ASN A 222 -4.67 32.39 1.14
N ASN A 223 -4.32 31.83 -0.02
CA ASN A 223 -5.17 31.91 -1.21
C ASN A 223 -5.66 30.56 -1.76
N CYS A 224 -5.28 29.42 -1.16
CA CYS A 224 -5.84 28.14 -1.59
C CYS A 224 -6.73 27.57 -0.49
N ASP A 225 -8.04 27.57 -0.71
CA ASP A 225 -9.01 26.87 0.12
C ASP A 225 -8.74 25.36 0.04
N GLU A 226 -8.01 24.85 1.03
CA GLU A 226 -7.55 23.46 1.06
C GLU A 226 -8.71 22.48 1.14
N GLU A 227 -9.78 22.81 1.86
CA GLU A 227 -10.92 21.92 2.02
C GLU A 227 -11.66 21.77 0.69
N SER A 228 -11.95 22.89 0.02
CA SER A 228 -12.57 22.83 -1.30
C SER A 228 -11.68 22.15 -2.35
N LEU A 229 -10.35 22.36 -2.28
CA LEU A 229 -9.41 21.66 -3.17
C LEU A 229 -9.47 20.14 -2.96
N ARG A 230 -9.58 19.67 -1.72
CA ARG A 230 -9.66 18.23 -1.42
C ARG A 230 -10.93 17.61 -1.97
N VAL A 231 -12.06 18.30 -1.85
CA VAL A 231 -13.34 17.85 -2.42
C VAL A 231 -13.24 17.74 -3.95
N ASP A 232 -12.73 18.77 -4.62
CA ASP A 232 -12.60 18.80 -6.08
C ASP A 232 -11.61 17.72 -6.58
N LEU A 233 -10.49 17.50 -5.88
CA LEU A 233 -9.53 16.44 -6.22
C LEU A 233 -10.11 15.04 -6.01
N GLN A 234 -10.97 14.87 -4.99
CA GLN A 234 -11.69 13.63 -4.75
C GLN A 234 -12.70 13.35 -5.87
N GLU A 235 -13.33 14.39 -6.43
CA GLU A 235 -14.19 14.27 -7.61
C GLU A 235 -13.40 13.80 -8.83
N CYS A 236 -12.24 14.42 -9.13
CA CYS A 236 -11.35 13.97 -10.22
C CYS A 236 -11.02 12.47 -10.08
N ARG A 237 -10.69 12.03 -8.86
CA ARG A 237 -10.37 10.63 -8.59
C ARG A 237 -11.57 9.71 -8.76
N THR A 238 -12.74 10.14 -8.32
CA THR A 238 -13.99 9.37 -8.47
C THR A 238 -14.33 9.17 -9.94
N HIS A 239 -14.29 10.24 -10.74
CA HIS A 239 -14.53 10.18 -12.18
C HIS A 239 -13.54 9.24 -12.89
N PHE A 240 -12.26 9.31 -12.54
CA PHE A 240 -11.25 8.38 -13.07
C PHE A 240 -11.60 6.92 -12.77
N ASN A 241 -11.93 6.60 -11.50
CA ASN A 241 -12.26 5.24 -11.09
C ASN A 241 -13.52 4.70 -11.79
N ASP A 242 -14.50 5.56 -12.07
CA ASP A 242 -15.71 5.15 -12.78
C ASP A 242 -15.43 4.88 -14.26
N GLU A 243 -14.64 5.72 -14.94
CA GLU A 243 -14.19 5.48 -16.32
C GLU A 243 -13.33 4.22 -16.43
N GLU A 244 -12.45 3.98 -15.46
CA GLU A 244 -11.63 2.77 -15.40
C GLU A 244 -12.49 1.52 -15.18
N ARG A 245 -13.52 1.60 -14.33
CA ARG A 245 -14.51 0.52 -14.17
C ARG A 245 -15.25 0.24 -15.48
N ILE A 246 -15.58 1.26 -16.27
CA ILE A 246 -16.18 1.10 -17.60
C ILE A 246 -15.17 0.46 -18.56
N ALA A 247 -13.92 0.91 -18.58
CA ALA A 247 -12.85 0.35 -19.41
C ALA A 247 -12.70 -1.15 -19.18
N ARG A 248 -12.67 -1.59 -17.91
CA ARG A 248 -12.55 -3.00 -17.51
C ARG A 248 -13.68 -3.90 -18.03
N ARG A 249 -14.85 -3.34 -18.35
CA ARG A 249 -15.98 -4.10 -18.91
C ARG A 249 -15.82 -4.41 -20.41
N HIS A 250 -14.87 -3.80 -21.10
CA HIS A 250 -14.58 -4.11 -22.49
C HIS A 250 -13.77 -5.41 -22.61
N ASN A 251 -14.23 -6.34 -23.47
CA ASN A 251 -13.55 -7.61 -23.71
C ASN A 251 -12.26 -7.45 -24.53
N ASP A 252 -12.22 -6.44 -25.38
CA ASP A 252 -11.06 -6.11 -26.21
C ASP A 252 -9.96 -5.45 -25.37
N SER A 253 -8.76 -6.02 -25.41
CA SER A 253 -7.60 -5.56 -24.64
C SER A 253 -7.14 -4.16 -25.08
N ASP A 254 -7.15 -3.88 -26.37
CA ASP A 254 -6.71 -2.60 -26.93
C ASP A 254 -7.72 -1.51 -26.57
N MET A 255 -9.01 -1.82 -26.65
CA MET A 255 -10.07 -0.91 -26.20
C MET A 255 -9.98 -0.63 -24.70
N ARG A 256 -9.72 -1.65 -23.88
CA ARG A 256 -9.55 -1.50 -22.43
C ARG A 256 -8.34 -0.64 -22.10
N HIS A 257 -7.21 -0.88 -22.78
CA HIS A 257 -6.00 -0.09 -22.65
C HIS A 257 -6.25 1.37 -23.02
N HIS A 258 -6.79 1.61 -24.22
CA HIS A 258 -7.12 2.95 -24.72
C HIS A 258 -8.06 3.71 -23.77
N LYS A 259 -9.15 3.08 -23.30
CA LYS A 259 -10.09 3.69 -22.36
C LYS A 259 -9.44 4.03 -21.02
N THR A 260 -8.59 3.15 -20.49
CA THR A 260 -7.86 3.38 -19.24
C THR A 260 -6.88 4.54 -19.38
N CYS A 261 -6.11 4.58 -20.48
CA CYS A 261 -5.21 5.69 -20.76
C CYS A 261 -5.95 7.01 -20.95
N CYS A 262 -7.10 7.00 -21.62
CA CYS A 262 -7.92 8.19 -21.75
C CYS A 262 -8.55 8.67 -20.44
N ALA A 263 -8.92 7.77 -19.54
CA ALA A 263 -9.32 8.14 -18.19
C ALA A 263 -8.16 8.84 -17.46
N LEU A 264 -6.93 8.33 -17.60
CA LEU A 264 -5.73 8.89 -16.96
C LEU A 264 -5.36 10.27 -17.49
N VAL A 265 -5.47 10.50 -18.80
CA VAL A 265 -5.27 11.82 -19.42
C VAL A 265 -6.31 12.83 -18.91
N LYS A 266 -7.59 12.42 -18.86
CA LYS A 266 -8.67 13.26 -18.29
C LYS A 266 -8.44 13.57 -16.82
N TYR A 267 -7.94 12.60 -16.04
CA TYR A 267 -7.60 12.79 -14.64
C TYR A 267 -6.49 13.84 -14.47
N GLU A 268 -5.42 13.74 -15.27
CA GLU A 268 -4.33 14.71 -15.27
C GLU A 268 -4.84 16.13 -15.58
N GLU A 269 -5.70 16.28 -16.60
CA GLU A 269 -6.31 17.56 -16.91
C GLU A 269 -7.23 18.07 -15.79
N CYS A 270 -8.03 17.19 -15.17
CA CYS A 270 -8.89 17.53 -14.05
C CYS A 270 -8.07 18.05 -12.85
N VAL A 271 -7.04 17.32 -12.42
CA VAL A 271 -6.15 17.72 -11.32
C VAL A 271 -5.49 19.05 -11.63
N LYS A 272 -4.96 19.22 -12.85
CA LYS A 272 -4.34 20.46 -13.30
C LYS A 272 -5.30 21.64 -13.22
N LYS A 273 -6.51 21.49 -13.77
CA LYS A 273 -7.54 22.54 -13.76
C LYS A 273 -7.98 22.90 -12.34
N THR A 274 -8.18 21.89 -11.49
CA THR A 274 -8.59 22.05 -10.09
C THR A 274 -7.51 22.77 -9.26
N VAL A 275 -6.26 22.30 -9.33
CA VAL A 275 -5.14 22.91 -8.58
C VAL A 275 -4.87 24.33 -9.07
N GLN A 276 -4.89 24.57 -10.39
CA GLN A 276 -4.67 25.90 -10.94
C GLN A 276 -5.83 26.86 -10.66
N GLY A 277 -7.07 26.37 -10.71
CA GLY A 277 -8.26 27.17 -10.41
C GLY A 277 -8.34 27.59 -8.95
N ARG A 278 -7.94 26.72 -8.01
CA ARG A 278 -8.01 26.99 -6.57
C ARG A 278 -6.74 27.64 -6.02
N CYS A 279 -5.56 27.18 -6.43
CA CYS A 279 -4.28 27.61 -5.87
C CYS A 279 -3.43 28.48 -6.81
N GLY A 280 -3.85 28.70 -8.06
CA GLY A 280 -3.03 29.35 -9.08
C GLY A 280 -1.81 28.53 -9.50
N ASN A 281 -0.83 29.18 -10.14
CA ASN A 281 0.39 28.53 -10.66
C ASN A 281 1.40 28.11 -9.56
N ARG A 282 1.16 28.42 -8.29
CA ARG A 282 2.14 28.20 -7.21
C ARG A 282 2.31 26.72 -6.85
N ARG A 283 1.30 25.88 -7.12
CA ARG A 283 1.27 24.45 -6.71
C ARG A 283 1.45 23.46 -7.86
N ARG A 284 2.29 23.80 -8.84
CA ARG A 284 2.63 22.90 -9.96
C ARG A 284 3.34 21.62 -9.50
N TYR A 285 4.03 21.67 -8.36
CA TYR A 285 4.71 20.49 -7.82
C TYR A 285 3.70 19.48 -7.28
N GLU A 286 2.69 19.93 -6.53
CA GLU A 286 1.61 19.09 -6.01
C GLU A 286 0.75 18.50 -7.13
N GLU A 287 0.42 19.29 -8.15
CA GLU A 287 -0.22 18.82 -9.39
C GLU A 287 0.56 17.62 -9.97
N ARG A 288 1.87 17.81 -10.24
CA ARG A 288 2.73 16.76 -10.78
C ARG A 288 2.80 15.55 -9.86
N SER A 289 2.95 15.76 -8.55
CA SER A 289 3.03 14.66 -7.58
C SER A 289 1.77 13.80 -7.57
N LEU A 290 0.57 14.41 -7.64
CA LEU A 290 -0.70 13.68 -7.67
C LEU A 290 -0.86 12.88 -8.97
N VAL A 291 -0.51 13.49 -10.11
CA VAL A 291 -0.57 12.85 -11.41
C VAL A 291 0.44 11.71 -11.51
N THR A 292 1.68 11.91 -11.06
CA THR A 292 2.71 10.87 -11.05
C THR A 292 2.31 9.69 -10.16
N ASP A 293 1.75 9.93 -8.98
CA ASP A 293 1.24 8.86 -8.10
C ASP A 293 0.16 8.02 -8.81
N MET A 294 -0.77 8.67 -9.50
CA MET A 294 -1.79 7.95 -10.27
C MET A 294 -1.18 7.19 -11.44
N LYS A 295 -0.33 7.81 -12.27
CA LYS A 295 0.35 7.15 -13.40
C LYS A 295 1.14 5.92 -12.96
N GLN A 296 1.80 5.99 -11.81
CA GLN A 296 2.58 4.87 -11.28
C GLN A 296 1.73 3.67 -10.86
N ARG A 297 0.50 3.89 -10.37
CA ARG A 297 -0.44 2.79 -10.09
C ARG A 297 -0.86 2.04 -11.36
N TYR A 298 -0.78 2.72 -12.51
CA TYR A 298 -1.13 2.21 -13.83
C TYR A 298 0.10 2.07 -14.74
N SER A 299 1.29 1.84 -14.16
CA SER A 299 2.56 1.74 -14.92
C SER A 299 2.56 0.67 -16.00
N ASP A 300 1.71 -0.34 -15.86
CA ASP A 300 1.57 -1.44 -16.83
C ASP A 300 0.89 -0.95 -18.14
N TYR A 301 0.26 0.22 -18.10
CA TYR A 301 -0.31 0.91 -19.24
C TYR A 301 0.64 2.04 -19.67
N TYR A 302 1.34 1.85 -20.79
CA TYR A 302 2.17 2.88 -21.41
C TYR A 302 1.30 3.98 -22.04
N CYS A 303 0.72 4.86 -21.22
CA CYS A 303 -0.20 5.91 -21.68
C CYS A 303 0.49 7.22 -22.12
N ASN A 304 1.80 7.19 -22.42
CA ASN A 304 2.56 8.40 -22.74
C ASN A 304 2.29 8.95 -24.15
N ASP A 305 1.76 8.12 -25.03
CA ASP A 305 1.38 8.43 -26.40
C ASP A 305 -0.05 8.99 -26.51
N HIS A 306 -0.89 8.78 -25.49
CA HIS A 306 -2.28 9.22 -25.50
C HIS A 306 -2.40 10.72 -25.22
N THR A 307 -3.07 11.44 -26.13
CA THR A 307 -3.35 12.87 -25.98
C THR A 307 -4.83 13.12 -25.71
N MET A 308 -5.15 14.29 -25.14
CA MET A 308 -6.54 14.68 -24.90
C MET A 308 -7.38 14.74 -26.19
N ASN A 309 -6.74 14.97 -27.33
CA ASN A 309 -7.40 15.00 -28.65
C ASN A 309 -7.89 13.61 -29.08
N GLU A 310 -7.12 12.56 -28.80
CA GLU A 310 -7.51 11.17 -29.08
C GLU A 310 -8.60 10.71 -28.12
N CYS A 311 -8.54 11.18 -26.87
CA CYS A 311 -9.47 10.81 -25.82
C CYS A 311 -10.80 11.56 -25.83
N SER A 312 -10.87 12.67 -26.57
CA SER A 312 -12.09 13.41 -26.81
C SER A 312 -12.89 12.70 -27.89
N SER A 313 -14.01 12.05 -27.52
CA SER A 313 -14.89 11.29 -28.42
C SER A 313 -15.55 12.13 -29.53
N ALA A 314 -15.16 13.39 -29.70
CA ALA A 314 -15.60 14.31 -30.74
C ALA A 314 -15.26 13.84 -32.18
N VAL A 315 -14.40 12.85 -32.34
CA VAL A 315 -14.04 12.30 -33.67
C VAL A 315 -15.21 11.51 -34.30
N ILE A 316 -16.18 11.02 -33.51
CA ILE A 316 -17.32 10.25 -34.03
C ILE A 316 -18.31 11.14 -34.82
N ASN A 317 -18.30 12.46 -34.63
CA ASN A 317 -19.27 13.34 -35.29
C ASN A 317 -18.88 13.81 -36.70
N LYS A 318 -17.64 13.55 -37.16
CA LYS A 318 -17.22 13.93 -38.52
C LYS A 318 -17.81 13.01 -39.59
N PHE A 319 -17.95 11.71 -39.29
CA PHE A 319 -18.59 10.78 -40.22
C PHE A 319 -20.09 10.99 -40.32
N SER A 320 -20.78 11.31 -39.21
CA SER A 320 -22.21 11.63 -39.25
C SER A 320 -22.49 12.89 -40.09
N LEU A 321 -21.62 13.90 -40.04
CA LEU A 321 -21.76 15.12 -40.83
C LEU A 321 -21.47 14.87 -42.33
N LEU A 322 -20.47 14.04 -42.65
CA LEU A 322 -20.20 13.62 -44.03
C LEU A 322 -21.34 12.78 -44.61
N CYS A 323 -21.90 11.85 -43.84
CA CYS A 323 -23.08 11.09 -44.26
C CYS A 323 -24.29 12.01 -44.48
N ALA A 324 -24.53 12.99 -43.62
CA ALA A 324 -25.62 13.96 -43.81
C ALA A 324 -25.43 14.77 -45.10
N ILE A 325 -24.23 15.27 -45.38
CA ILE A 325 -23.91 16.01 -46.61
C ILE A 325 -24.08 15.12 -47.84
N ILE A 326 -23.61 13.87 -47.80
CA ILE A 326 -23.76 12.92 -48.90
C ILE A 326 -25.26 12.64 -49.15
N THR A 327 -26.05 12.38 -48.11
CA THR A 327 -27.50 12.16 -48.26
C THR A 327 -28.21 13.38 -48.84
N LEU A 328 -27.85 14.60 -48.42
CA LEU A 328 -28.42 15.83 -48.97
C LEU A 328 -28.05 15.99 -50.45
N SER A 329 -26.78 15.75 -50.82
CA SER A 329 -26.35 15.84 -52.22
C SER A 329 -27.05 14.82 -53.12
N LEU A 330 -27.27 13.58 -52.64
CA LEU A 330 -28.01 12.55 -53.38
C LEU A 330 -29.50 12.91 -53.54
N THR A 331 -30.13 13.51 -52.52
CA THR A 331 -31.53 13.96 -52.64
C THR A 331 -31.68 15.08 -53.67
N LEU A 332 -30.74 16.03 -53.71
CA LEU A 332 -30.75 17.12 -54.69
C LEU A 332 -30.60 16.60 -56.13
N ILE A 333 -29.68 15.67 -56.36
CA ILE A 333 -29.49 15.04 -57.69
C ILE A 333 -30.75 14.28 -58.10
N SER A 334 -31.35 13.50 -57.20
CA SER A 334 -32.58 12.75 -57.51
C SER A 334 -33.77 13.65 -57.86
N SER A 335 -33.86 14.85 -57.27
CA SER A 335 -34.92 15.81 -57.60
C SER A 335 -34.73 16.43 -58.99
N THR A 336 -33.48 16.64 -59.44
CA THR A 336 -33.20 17.21 -60.77
C THR A 336 -33.47 16.25 -61.93
N MET A 337 -33.43 14.93 -61.72
CA MET A 337 -33.68 13.93 -62.78
C MET A 337 -35.16 13.60 -63.02
N LYS A 338 -36.08 14.11 -62.19
CA LYS A 338 -37.53 13.89 -62.33
C LYS A 338 -38.27 15.04 -63.04
N LEU A 339 -37.55 16.07 -63.47
CA LEU A 339 -38.00 17.12 -64.39
C LEU A 339 -37.45 16.82 -65.77
#